data_AF-A0A519Z8N4-F1
#
_entry.id   AF-A0A519Z8N4-F1
#
_cell.length_a   1.000
_cell.length_b   1.000
_cell.length_c   1.000
_cell.angle_alpha   90.00
_cell.angle_beta   90.00
_cell.angle_gamma   90.00
#
_symmetry.space_group_name_H-M   'P 1'
#
loop_
_entity.id
_entity.type
_entity.pdbx_description
1 polymer ?
#
loop_
_entity_poly.entity_id
_entity_poly.type
_entity_poly.pdbx_seq_one_letter_code
_entity_poly.pdbx_strand_id
1 'polypeptide(L)'
;MLSADRFGLSAGAYTFNGTSQYMSTATSIPSPGPSVFSISVWFKTTTTSGGKIVGFGNAQTGTSGNYDRHIYMNNSGQLIFGVYTGSVKTIKTTTAFNDDNWHNAVAVLSANGMKFYVDG
;
A
#
# COMPACT_ATOMS: atom_id res chain seq x y z
N MET A 1 -11.07 9.87 9.61
CA MET A 1 -10.98 10.60 10.91
C MET A 1 -9.54 10.59 11.39
N LEU A 2 -9.11 11.58 12.17
CA LEU A 2 -7.75 11.61 12.71
C LEU A 2 -7.62 10.62 13.89
N SER A 3 -6.47 9.94 14.00
CA SER A 3 -6.14 8.99 15.06
C SER A 3 -4.72 9.21 15.58
N ALA A 4 -4.37 8.54 16.67
CA ALA A 4 -2.98 8.50 17.12
C ALA A 4 -2.09 7.80 16.08
N ASP A 5 -0.85 8.25 15.94
CA ASP A 5 0.15 7.60 15.09
C ASP A 5 0.90 6.46 15.81
N ARG A 6 1.97 5.96 15.17
CA ARG A 6 2.83 4.91 15.70
C ARG A 6 3.59 5.26 16.98
N PHE A 7 3.66 6.54 17.34
CA PHE A 7 4.28 7.03 18.57
C PHE A 7 3.24 7.44 19.62
N GLY A 8 1.95 7.21 19.36
CA GLY A 8 0.87 7.62 20.24
C GLY A 8 0.52 9.10 20.17
N LEU A 9 1.09 9.86 19.21
CA LEU A 9 0.78 11.27 19.04
C LEU A 9 -0.62 11.41 18.47
N SER A 10 -1.50 12.09 19.22
CA SER A 10 -2.88 12.35 18.80
C SER A 10 -2.91 13.07 17.45
N ALA A 11 -3.83 12.65 16.57
CA ALA A 11 -3.99 13.20 15.23
C ALA A 11 -2.77 13.10 14.31
N GLY A 12 -1.82 12.20 14.60
CA GLY A 12 -0.67 11.93 13.73
C GLY A 12 -0.96 10.94 12.59
N ALA A 13 -2.17 10.35 12.53
CA ALA A 13 -2.56 9.41 11.49
C ALA A 13 -4.00 9.59 11.02
N TYR A 14 -4.33 8.99 9.87
CA TYR A 14 -5.67 8.92 9.33
C TYR A 14 -6.24 7.50 9.47
N THR A 15 -7.46 7.42 9.99
CA THR A 15 -8.29 6.20 9.95
C THR A 15 -9.24 6.27 8.75
N PHE A 16 -9.29 5.17 8.00
CA PHE A 16 -10.16 4.96 6.85
C PHE A 16 -11.21 3.90 7.17
N ASN A 17 -12.43 4.07 6.64
CA ASN A 17 -13.57 3.18 6.87
C ASN A 17 -13.55 1.86 6.08
N GLY A 18 -12.47 1.59 5.34
CA GLY A 18 -12.32 0.37 4.53
C GLY A 18 -13.23 0.27 3.30
N THR A 19 -13.98 1.33 2.95
CA THR A 19 -14.93 1.32 1.83
C THR A 19 -14.78 2.52 0.90
N SER A 20 -15.14 3.72 1.37
CA SER A 20 -15.23 4.93 0.54
C SER A 20 -14.19 6.00 0.86
N GLN A 21 -13.52 5.89 2.01
CA GLN A 21 -12.48 6.83 2.41
C GLN A 21 -11.13 6.42 1.83
N TYR A 22 -10.44 7.37 1.22
CA TYR A 22 -9.10 7.20 0.67
C TYR A 22 -8.33 8.51 0.78
N MET A 23 -7.03 8.44 0.52
CA MET A 23 -6.16 9.59 0.32
C MET A 23 -5.53 9.48 -1.07
N SER A 24 -5.40 10.62 -1.74
CA SER A 24 -4.67 10.74 -3.00
C SER A 24 -3.65 11.87 -2.88
N THR A 25 -2.61 11.82 -3.71
CA THR A 25 -1.67 12.94 -3.84
C THR A 25 -2.37 14.12 -4.54
N ALA A 26 -1.83 15.34 -4.37
CA ALA A 26 -2.26 16.50 -5.16
C ALA A 26 -1.68 16.49 -6.58
N THR A 27 -0.54 15.82 -6.75
CA THR A 27 0.18 15.73 -8.03
C THR A 27 -0.09 14.40 -8.71
N SER A 28 -0.45 14.45 -9.99
CA SER A 28 -0.54 13.26 -10.83
C SER A 28 0.82 12.86 -11.36
N ILE A 29 1.05 11.54 -11.42
CA ILE A 29 2.22 10.98 -12.10
C ILE A 29 1.77 10.55 -13.49
N PRO A 30 2.34 11.12 -14.57
CA PRO A 30 1.99 10.75 -15.93
C PRO A 30 2.23 9.26 -16.22
N SER A 31 1.39 8.67 -17.07
CA SER A 31 1.59 7.31 -17.58
C SER A 31 2.89 7.21 -18.41
N PRO A 32 3.66 6.10 -18.33
CA PRO A 32 3.37 4.88 -17.56
C PRO A 32 3.75 4.98 -16.09
N GLY A 33 4.31 6.10 -15.62
CA GLY A 33 4.88 6.29 -14.28
C GLY A 33 6.24 5.58 -14.10
N PRO A 34 6.84 5.63 -12.90
CA PRO A 34 8.23 5.23 -12.69
C PRO A 34 8.43 3.71 -12.77
N SER A 35 9.51 3.28 -13.43
CA SER A 35 10.01 1.89 -13.42
C SER A 35 11.11 1.64 -12.39
N VAL A 36 11.63 2.69 -11.76
CA VAL A 36 12.54 2.64 -10.62
C VAL A 36 11.96 3.50 -9.53
N PHE A 37 11.55 2.89 -8.41
CA PHE A 37 10.87 3.60 -7.33
C PHE A 37 10.93 2.86 -6.00
N SER A 38 10.54 3.57 -4.94
CA SER A 38 10.17 2.96 -3.66
C SER A 38 8.85 3.54 -3.19
N ILE A 39 7.99 2.70 -2.61
CA ILE A 39 6.79 3.10 -1.87
C ILE A 39 6.98 2.67 -0.43
N SER A 40 6.80 3.60 0.51
CA SER A 40 6.84 3.32 1.95
C SER A 40 5.54 3.77 2.60
N VAL A 41 5.00 2.96 3.49
CA VAL A 41 3.81 3.28 4.26
C VAL A 41 3.91 2.69 5.67
N TRP A 42 3.43 3.45 6.64
CA TRP A 42 3.09 2.90 7.95
C TRP A 42 1.58 2.67 8.00
N PHE A 43 1.17 1.48 8.41
CA PHE A 43 -0.25 1.12 8.50
C PHE A 43 -0.51 0.29 9.76
N LYS A 44 -1.78 0.28 10.18
CA LYS A 44 -2.30 -0.50 11.29
C LYS A 44 -3.70 -0.96 10.93
N THR A 45 -4.00 -2.24 11.07
CA THR A 45 -5.30 -2.78 10.66
C THR A 45 -5.63 -4.09 11.36
N THR A 46 -6.93 -4.38 11.41
CA THR A 46 -7.51 -5.66 11.83
C THR A 46 -8.37 -6.28 10.72
N THR A 47 -8.27 -5.76 9.48
CA THR A 47 -9.10 -6.23 8.36
C THR A 47 -8.91 -7.72 8.10
N THR A 48 -10.01 -8.42 7.87
CA THR A 48 -10.04 -9.81 7.37
C THR A 48 -10.53 -9.89 5.92
N SER A 49 -10.86 -8.74 5.32
CA SER A 49 -11.32 -8.62 3.93
C SER A 49 -10.21 -8.14 2.99
N GLY A 50 -8.99 -7.98 3.52
CA GLY A 50 -7.86 -7.45 2.77
C GLY A 50 -8.09 -6.02 2.28
N GLY A 51 -7.50 -5.70 1.13
CA GLY A 51 -7.69 -4.43 0.43
C GLY A 51 -6.38 -3.75 0.02
N LYS A 52 -6.49 -2.72 -0.82
CA LYS A 52 -5.35 -1.90 -1.23
C LYS A 52 -4.93 -0.98 -0.07
N ILE A 53 -3.62 -0.92 0.20
CA ILE A 53 -3.05 -0.02 1.21
C ILE A 53 -2.52 1.24 0.54
N VAL A 54 -1.69 1.08 -0.50
CA VAL A 54 -1.11 2.19 -1.26
C VAL A 54 -0.73 1.72 -2.65
N GLY A 55 -0.80 2.60 -3.65
CA GLY A 55 -0.29 2.31 -4.98
C GLY A 55 -0.78 3.28 -6.04
N PHE A 56 -0.45 2.98 -7.30
CA PHE A 56 -0.84 3.80 -8.43
C PHE A 56 -2.18 3.35 -9.02
N GLY A 57 -2.88 4.31 -9.61
CA GLY A 57 -4.15 4.13 -10.30
C GLY A 57 -4.27 5.10 -11.47
N ASN A 58 -5.17 4.82 -12.41
CA ASN A 58 -5.37 5.66 -13.59
C ASN A 58 -6.34 6.85 -13.37
N ALA A 59 -6.82 7.05 -12.15
CA ALA A 59 -7.59 8.23 -11.76
C ALA A 59 -6.88 8.94 -10.60
N GLN A 60 -6.76 10.28 -10.68
CA GLN A 60 -6.14 11.07 -9.62
C GLN A 60 -6.93 11.02 -8.31
N THR A 61 -8.25 11.00 -8.44
CA THR A 61 -9.22 10.89 -7.34
C THR A 61 -10.31 9.91 -7.74
N GLY A 62 -11.02 9.38 -6.73
CA GLY A 62 -12.06 8.39 -6.93
C GLY A 62 -11.53 7.01 -7.32
N THR A 63 -12.40 6.18 -7.87
CA THR A 63 -12.09 4.79 -8.21
C THR A 63 -11.26 4.71 -9.48
N SER A 64 -10.15 3.98 -9.43
CA SER A 64 -9.36 3.64 -10.61
C SER A 64 -9.83 2.34 -11.24
N GLY A 65 -10.02 2.32 -12.56
CA GLY A 65 -10.30 1.10 -13.34
C GLY A 65 -9.04 0.30 -13.68
N ASN A 66 -7.88 0.95 -13.69
CA ASN A 66 -6.56 0.33 -13.86
C ASN A 66 -5.65 0.73 -12.70
N TYR A 67 -4.83 -0.19 -12.23
CA TYR A 67 -3.92 0.03 -11.11
C TYR A 67 -2.66 -0.81 -11.25
N ASP A 68 -1.58 -0.29 -10.68
CA ASP A 68 -0.25 -0.88 -10.76
C ASP A 68 0.58 -0.43 -9.55
N ARG A 69 1.72 -1.09 -9.30
CA ARG A 69 2.73 -0.68 -8.31
C ARG A 69 2.11 -0.42 -6.95
N HIS A 70 1.57 -1.47 -6.36
CA HIS A 70 0.73 -1.38 -5.18
C HIS A 70 1.11 -2.37 -4.10
N ILE A 71 0.97 -1.92 -2.86
CA ILE A 71 0.97 -2.74 -1.66
C ILE A 71 -0.48 -2.97 -1.28
N TYR A 72 -0.88 -4.22 -1.12
CA TYR A 72 -2.23 -4.62 -0.73
C TYR A 72 -2.19 -5.83 0.20
N MET A 73 -3.31 -6.10 0.86
CA MET A 73 -3.47 -7.19 1.80
C MET A 73 -4.51 -8.17 1.28
N ASN A 74 -4.29 -9.47 1.47
CA ASN A 74 -5.31 -10.50 1.23
C ASN A 74 -6.16 -10.75 2.48
N ASN A 75 -7.19 -11.60 2.35
CA ASN A 75 -8.09 -11.90 3.47
C ASN A 75 -7.41 -12.66 4.62
N SER A 76 -6.26 -13.27 4.37
CA SER A 76 -5.43 -13.93 5.38
C SER A 76 -4.46 -12.96 6.08
N GLY A 77 -4.54 -11.65 5.83
CA GLY A 77 -3.68 -10.64 6.44
C GLY A 77 -2.28 -10.56 5.86
N GLN A 78 -1.95 -11.35 4.83
CA GLN A 78 -0.63 -11.32 4.19
C GLN A 78 -0.53 -10.10 3.27
N LEU A 79 0.62 -9.43 3.31
CA LEU A 79 0.92 -8.31 2.44
C LEU A 79 1.45 -8.79 1.10
N ILE A 80 1.08 -8.08 0.05
CA ILE A 80 1.48 -8.34 -1.33
C ILE A 80 1.94 -7.05 -1.97
N PHE A 81 3.14 -7.07 -2.55
CA PHE A 81 3.61 -6.05 -3.48
C PHE A 81 3.40 -6.55 -4.91
N GLY A 82 2.58 -5.87 -5.70
CA GLY A 82 2.30 -6.20 -7.11
C GLY A 82 2.80 -5.14 -8.08
N VAL A 83 3.30 -5.58 -9.24
CA VAL A 83 3.58 -4.75 -10.41
C VAL A 83 3.12 -5.43 -11.70
N TYR A 84 2.84 -4.65 -12.74
CA TYR A 84 2.50 -5.12 -14.08
C TYR A 84 3.54 -4.67 -15.10
N THR A 85 4.37 -5.62 -15.56
CA THR A 85 5.40 -5.38 -16.59
C THR A 85 5.12 -6.21 -17.84
N GLY A 86 3.89 -6.16 -18.34
CA GLY A 86 3.37 -7.06 -19.39
C GLY A 86 2.82 -8.39 -18.87
N SER A 87 3.06 -8.69 -17.59
CA SER A 87 2.38 -9.73 -16.80
C SER A 87 2.40 -9.32 -15.33
N VAL A 88 1.49 -9.88 -14.54
CA VAL A 88 1.45 -9.65 -13.09
C VAL A 88 2.66 -10.31 -12.43
N LYS A 89 3.40 -9.55 -11.64
CA LYS A 89 4.50 -10.02 -10.78
C LYS A 89 4.21 -9.60 -9.35
N THR A 90 4.39 -10.52 -8.40
CA THR A 90 4.10 -10.26 -6.99
C THR A 90 5.18 -10.81 -6.06
N ILE A 91 5.36 -10.15 -4.91
CA ILE A 91 6.01 -10.71 -3.73
C ILE A 91 4.94 -10.73 -2.63
N LYS A 92 4.78 -11.87 -1.96
CA LYS A 92 3.81 -12.07 -0.87
C LYS A 92 4.55 -12.45 0.41
N THR A 93 4.17 -11.86 1.54
CA THR A 93 4.67 -12.26 2.85
C THR A 93 4.15 -13.65 3.25
N THR A 94 4.91 -14.37 4.06
CA THR A 94 4.46 -15.63 4.65
C THR A 94 3.57 -15.39 5.87
N THR A 95 3.88 -14.36 6.65
CA THR A 95 3.14 -13.94 7.84
C THR A 95 2.02 -12.95 7.53
N ALA A 96 1.06 -12.87 8.45
CA ALA A 96 -0.02 -11.89 8.46
C ALA A 96 0.37 -10.64 9.26
N PHE A 97 -0.19 -9.48 8.91
CA PHE A 97 0.11 -8.16 9.48
C PHE A 97 -1.17 -7.36 9.81
N ASN A 98 -2.27 -8.06 10.08
CA ASN A 98 -3.55 -7.50 10.49
C ASN A 98 -3.82 -7.74 11.99
N ASP A 99 -2.81 -7.47 12.81
CA ASP A 99 -2.75 -7.80 14.25
C ASP A 99 -2.98 -6.59 15.18
N ASP A 100 -3.51 -5.49 14.64
CA ASP A 100 -3.68 -4.19 15.30
C ASP A 100 -2.38 -3.47 15.73
N ASN A 101 -1.22 -3.91 15.26
CA ASN A 101 0.05 -3.21 15.44
C ASN A 101 0.39 -2.30 14.24
N TRP A 102 1.26 -1.32 14.50
CA TRP A 102 1.82 -0.49 13.44
C TRP A 102 2.95 -1.23 12.74
N HIS A 103 2.86 -1.35 11.42
CA HIS A 103 3.89 -1.95 10.57
C HIS A 103 4.39 -0.98 9.52
N ASN A 104 5.68 -1.08 9.18
CA ASN A 104 6.25 -0.39 8.04
C ASN A 104 6.38 -1.33 6.85
N ALA A 105 5.74 -1.01 5.73
CA ALA A 105 5.94 -1.73 4.49
C ALA A 105 6.70 -0.87 3.49
N VAL A 106 7.76 -1.42 2.89
CA VAL A 106 8.56 -0.77 1.83
C VAL A 106 8.65 -1.68 0.61
N ALA A 107 8.07 -1.24 -0.49
CA ALA A 107 8.14 -1.90 -1.79
C ALA A 107 9.13 -1.17 -2.71
N VAL A 108 10.04 -1.91 -3.34
CA VAL A 108 11.08 -1.37 -4.22
C VAL A 108 11.03 -2.08 -5.56
N LEU A 109 11.03 -1.30 -6.65
CA LEU A 109 11.31 -1.80 -7.99
C LEU A 109 12.56 -1.08 -8.52
N SER A 110 13.49 -1.84 -9.08
CA SER A 110 14.72 -1.32 -9.68
C SER A 110 15.21 -2.25 -10.79
N ALA A 111 16.35 -1.91 -11.41
CA ALA A 111 17.06 -2.81 -12.33
C ALA A 111 17.46 -4.15 -11.67
N ASN A 112 17.59 -4.19 -10.35
CA ASN A 112 17.88 -5.41 -9.58
C ASN A 112 16.63 -6.23 -9.24
N GLY A 113 15.47 -5.85 -9.78
CA GLY A 113 14.18 -6.52 -9.56
C GLY A 113 13.35 -5.92 -8.42
N MET A 114 12.39 -6.71 -7.97
CA MET A 114 11.45 -6.36 -6.91
C MET A 114 12.02 -6.75 -5.54
N LYS A 115 11.86 -5.88 -4.54
CA LYS A 115 12.09 -6.20 -3.14
C LYS A 115 10.94 -5.70 -2.29
N PHE A 116 10.60 -6.45 -1.25
CA PHE A 116 9.53 -6.09 -0.33
C PHE A 116 9.97 -6.33 1.10
N TYR A 117 10.02 -5.26 1.88
CA TYR A 117 10.45 -5.24 3.27
C TYR A 117 9.27 -4.91 4.16
N VAL A 118 9.16 -5.61 5.28
CA VAL A 118 8.17 -5.31 6.31
C VAL A 118 8.91 -5.25 7.63
N ASP A 119 8.81 -4.11 8.32
CA ASP A 119 9.43 -3.81 9.61
C ASP A 119 10.97 -3.80 9.69
N GLY A 120 11.66 -3.73 8.54
CA GLY A 120 13.12 -3.59 8.46
C GLY A 120 13.80 -4.81 7.85
#